data_AF-A0A9X3PQ25-F1
#
_entry.id   AF-A0A9X3PQ25-F1
#
_cell.length_a   1.000
_cell.length_b   1.000
_cell.length_c   1.000
_cell.angle_alpha   90.00
_cell.angle_beta   90.00
_cell.angle_gamma   90.00
#
_symmetry.space_group_name_H-M   'P 1'
#
loop_
_entity.id
_entity.type
_entity.pdbx_description
1 polymer ?
#
loop_
_entity_poly.entity_id
_entity_poly.type
_entity_poly.pdbx_seq_one_letter_code
_entity_poly.pdbx_strand_id
1 'polypeptide(L)'
;MRRRTFAATAGAAVVGAGALSIPFFAGAQESNRQGGNTYAWKNAVINGGGFVPGIVFNETEPNLIYARTDIGGCYRWQEDSRTWKPLLDWVGRDKWGW
;
A
#
# COMPACT_ATOMS: atom_id res chain seq x y z
N MET A 1 -38.84 -8.23 -7.47
CA MET A 1 -39.12 -9.38 -6.57
C MET A 1 -38.54 -10.64 -7.19
N ARG A 2 -37.66 -11.36 -6.44
CA ARG A 2 -37.50 -12.84 -6.33
C ARG A 2 -37.50 -13.67 -7.64
N ARG A 3 -36.49 -14.49 -7.99
CA ARG A 3 -35.86 -15.56 -7.19
C ARG A 3 -34.49 -15.99 -7.76
N ARG A 4 -33.58 -16.33 -6.85
CA ARG A 4 -32.34 -17.10 -7.06
C ARG A 4 -32.67 -18.59 -7.23
N THR A 5 -31.96 -19.29 -8.10
CA THR A 5 -31.83 -20.76 -8.07
C THR A 5 -30.36 -21.13 -8.15
N PHE A 6 -29.86 -21.73 -7.06
CA PHE A 6 -28.60 -22.46 -7.02
C PHE A 6 -28.86 -23.89 -7.51
N ALA A 7 -28.02 -24.41 -8.39
CA ALA A 7 -27.93 -25.84 -8.68
C ALA A 7 -26.49 -26.28 -8.43
N ALA A 8 -26.32 -27.13 -7.42
CA ALA A 8 -25.10 -27.91 -7.20
C ALA A 8 -25.25 -29.24 -7.93
N THR A 9 -24.17 -29.76 -8.52
CA THR A 9 -23.96 -31.20 -8.66
C THR A 9 -22.49 -31.49 -8.95
N ALA A 10 -22.07 -32.64 -8.47
CA ALA A 10 -20.72 -33.01 -8.09
C ALA A 10 -19.94 -33.75 -9.18
N GLY A 11 -18.60 -33.70 -9.05
CA GLY A 11 -17.73 -34.88 -9.12
C GLY A 11 -17.29 -35.36 -10.50
N ALA A 12 -15.98 -35.27 -10.76
CA ALA A 12 -15.27 -36.27 -11.57
C ALA A 12 -13.87 -36.46 -10.98
N ALA A 13 -13.66 -37.65 -10.41
CA ALA A 13 -12.36 -38.16 -10.01
C ALA A 13 -11.50 -38.40 -11.25
N VAL A 14 -10.24 -37.96 -11.23
CA VAL A 14 -9.24 -38.33 -12.23
C VAL A 14 -8.26 -39.29 -11.56
N VAL A 15 -8.40 -40.57 -11.86
CA VAL A 15 -7.35 -41.58 -11.70
C VAL A 15 -6.76 -41.79 -13.09
N GLY A 16 -5.49 -41.42 -13.29
CA GLY A 16 -4.79 -41.56 -14.56
C GLY A 16 -3.27 -41.43 -14.36
N ALA A 17 -2.56 -42.45 -14.80
CA ALA A 17 -1.18 -42.79 -14.47
C ALA A 17 -0.10 -41.85 -15.04
N GLY A 18 1.06 -41.83 -14.35
CA GLY A 18 2.35 -41.45 -14.93
C GLY A 18 2.79 -40.00 -14.70
N ALA A 19 3.04 -39.60 -13.45
CA ALA A 19 3.71 -38.34 -13.14
C ALA A 19 5.11 -38.63 -12.55
N LEU A 20 6.14 -38.18 -13.26
CA LEU A 20 7.53 -38.16 -12.82
C LEU A 20 7.63 -37.54 -11.42
N SER A 21 8.25 -38.25 -10.48
CA SER A 21 8.45 -37.78 -9.11
C SER A 21 9.49 -36.65 -9.11
N ILE A 22 9.04 -35.41 -9.30
CA ILE A 22 9.85 -34.23 -8.99
C ILE A 22 9.98 -34.20 -7.46
N PRO A 23 11.19 -34.22 -6.87
CA PRO A 23 11.31 -34.03 -5.43
C PRO A 23 10.75 -32.65 -5.10
N PHE A 24 9.65 -32.63 -4.36
CA PHE A 24 9.10 -31.43 -3.78
C PHE A 24 10.12 -30.97 -2.72
N PHE A 25 11.00 -30.06 -3.08
CA PHE A 25 11.80 -29.35 -2.10
C PHE A 25 10.80 -28.52 -1.29
N ALA A 26 10.39 -29.05 -0.14
CA ALA A 26 9.83 -28.26 0.93
C ALA A 26 10.95 -27.31 1.38
N GLY A 27 11.12 -26.20 0.66
CA GLY A 27 11.85 -25.06 1.18
C GLY A 27 11.18 -24.73 2.50
N ALA A 28 11.90 -24.92 3.61
CA ALA A 28 11.48 -24.42 4.89
C ALA A 28 11.27 -22.92 4.69
N GLN A 29 10.01 -22.51 4.58
CA GLN A 29 9.68 -21.10 4.53
C GLN A 29 10.00 -20.60 5.92
N GLU A 30 11.19 -20.01 6.08
CA GLU A 30 11.51 -19.21 7.25
C GLU A 30 10.42 -18.15 7.33
N SER A 31 9.47 -18.36 8.23
CA SER A 31 8.61 -17.26 8.62
C SER A 31 9.54 -16.31 9.33
N ASN A 32 10.01 -15.27 8.63
CA ASN A 32 10.56 -14.11 9.28
C ASN A 32 9.38 -13.42 9.98
N ARG A 33 8.91 -14.05 11.07
CA ARG A 33 8.08 -13.40 12.07
C ARG A 33 9.03 -12.49 12.80
N GLN A 34 9.35 -11.35 12.18
CA GLN A 34 9.70 -10.18 12.95
C GLN A 34 8.49 -9.92 13.84
N GLY A 35 8.52 -10.49 15.05
CA GLY A 35 7.59 -10.21 16.12
C GLY A 35 7.80 -8.79 16.66
N GLY A 36 7.79 -7.81 15.75
CA GLY A 36 7.69 -6.41 16.10
C GLY A 36 6.23 -6.10 16.34
N ASN A 37 5.95 -5.34 17.39
CA ASN A 37 4.62 -4.79 17.59
C ASN A 37 4.23 -3.96 16.35
N THR A 38 3.14 -4.30 15.68
CA THR A 38 2.62 -3.52 14.56
C THR A 38 2.04 -2.22 15.11
N TYR A 39 2.67 -1.10 14.75
CA TYR A 39 2.16 0.24 15.08
C TYR A 39 1.46 0.87 13.88
N ALA A 40 0.32 1.50 14.13
CA ALA A 40 -0.36 2.35 13.17
C ALA A 40 0.01 3.81 13.45
N TRP A 41 0.92 4.37 12.67
CA TRP A 41 1.34 5.77 12.78
C TRP A 41 0.33 6.70 12.11
N LYS A 42 -0.09 7.74 12.83
CA LYS A 42 -0.96 8.82 12.34
C LYS A 42 -0.57 10.13 13.00
N ASN A 43 -0.78 11.25 12.30
CA ASN A 43 -0.65 12.58 12.88
C ASN A 43 -1.76 12.86 13.89
N ALA A 44 -1.43 13.58 14.96
CA ALA A 44 -2.43 14.32 15.73
C ALA A 44 -2.98 15.46 14.85
N VAL A 45 -4.30 15.66 14.86
CA VAL A 45 -4.94 16.59 13.92
C VAL A 45 -4.80 18.03 14.41
N ILE A 46 -3.94 18.81 13.74
CA ILE A 46 -3.77 20.26 13.92
C ILE A 46 -4.12 21.04 12.64
N ASN A 47 -4.01 20.40 11.48
CA ASN A 47 -4.24 20.95 10.14
C ASN A 47 -3.25 22.05 9.69
N GLY A 48 -2.04 21.65 9.29
CA GLY A 48 -1.03 22.58 8.79
C GLY A 48 -0.38 23.40 9.91
N GLY A 49 -0.09 24.68 9.64
CA GLY A 49 0.51 25.62 10.60
C GLY A 49 1.96 26.04 10.27
N GLY A 50 2.62 25.35 9.33
CA GLY A 50 3.94 25.74 8.81
C GLY A 50 3.87 26.51 7.49
N PHE A 51 5.02 26.85 6.92
CA PHE A 51 5.10 27.56 5.64
C PHE A 51 5.10 26.58 4.46
N VAL A 52 4.21 26.84 3.49
CA VAL A 52 4.08 26.08 2.24
C VAL A 52 4.47 26.99 1.07
N PRO A 53 5.77 27.11 0.75
CA PRO A 53 6.26 28.06 -0.25
C PRO A 53 5.99 27.66 -1.72
N GLY A 54 5.36 26.53 -2.00
CA GLY A 54 5.03 26.16 -3.37
C GLY A 54 4.04 25.01 -3.50
N ILE A 55 3.14 25.14 -4.47
CA ILE A 55 2.17 24.13 -4.90
C ILE A 55 2.33 23.96 -6.42
N VAL A 56 2.40 22.72 -6.88
CA VAL A 56 2.62 22.37 -8.29
C VAL A 56 1.50 21.43 -8.74
N PHE A 57 0.80 21.83 -9.80
CA PHE A 57 -0.20 21.01 -10.47
C PHE A 57 0.46 20.29 -11.64
N ASN A 58 0.13 19.01 -11.86
CA ASN A 58 0.50 18.34 -13.09
C ASN A 58 -0.22 19.00 -14.27
N GLU A 59 0.47 19.18 -15.39
CA GLU A 59 -0.07 19.88 -16.57
C GLU A 59 -1.06 19.03 -17.38
N THR A 60 -1.07 17.71 -17.18
CA THR A 60 -1.78 16.75 -18.02
C THR A 60 -2.69 15.79 -17.25
N GLU A 61 -2.46 15.61 -15.95
CA GLU A 61 -3.21 14.68 -15.10
C GLU A 61 -4.09 15.44 -14.09
N PRO A 62 -5.43 15.38 -14.23
CA PRO A 62 -6.33 16.01 -13.29
C PRO A 62 -6.12 15.48 -11.86
N ASN A 63 -6.23 16.39 -10.89
CA ASN A 63 -6.12 16.09 -9.46
C ASN A 63 -4.75 15.57 -8.99
N LEU A 64 -3.74 15.58 -9.85
CA LEU A 64 -2.35 15.31 -9.46
C LEU A 64 -1.67 16.62 -9.02
N ILE A 65 -1.59 16.83 -7.71
CA ILE A 65 -1.10 18.06 -7.09
C ILE A 65 -0.04 17.72 -6.05
N TYR A 66 1.03 18.51 -6.01
CA TYR A 66 2.11 18.41 -5.03
C TYR A 66 2.29 19.72 -4.27
N ALA A 67 2.69 19.63 -3.01
CA ALA A 67 3.06 20.78 -2.20
C ALA A 67 4.43 20.56 -1.55
N ARG A 68 5.33 21.55 -1.66
CA ARG A 68 6.60 21.57 -0.93
C ARG A 68 6.49 22.47 0.29
N THR A 69 7.11 22.04 1.38
CA THR A 69 7.26 22.84 2.59
C THR A 69 8.73 23.26 2.76
N ASP A 70 9.00 24.19 3.68
CA ASP A 70 10.37 24.56 4.04
C ASP A 70 11.09 23.47 4.86
N ILE A 71 10.44 22.93 5.89
CA ILE A 71 11.04 21.95 6.83
C ILE A 71 10.27 20.61 6.94
N GLY A 72 9.05 20.52 6.42
CA GLY A 72 8.15 19.37 6.56
C GLY A 72 8.12 18.42 5.36
N GLY A 73 9.12 18.50 4.46
CA GLY A 73 9.17 17.68 3.25
C GLY A 73 8.14 18.05 2.18
N CYS A 74 7.62 17.04 1.48
CA CYS A 74 6.73 17.17 0.33
C CYS A 74 5.49 16.27 0.47
N TYR A 75 4.36 16.75 -0.05
CA TYR A 75 3.07 16.10 0.02
C TYR A 75 2.43 15.95 -1.36
N ARG A 76 1.62 14.89 -1.54
CA ARG A 76 0.74 14.70 -2.70
C ARG A 76 -0.72 14.81 -2.29
N TRP A 77 -1.52 15.52 -3.07
CA TRP A 77 -2.97 15.57 -2.89
C TRP A 77 -3.60 14.20 -3.19
N GLN A 78 -4.60 13.83 -2.41
CA GLN A 78 -5.40 12.62 -2.57
C GLN A 78 -6.86 13.04 -2.74
N GLU A 79 -7.36 13.00 -3.98
CA GLU A 79 -8.70 13.50 -4.32
C GLU A 79 -9.82 12.78 -3.56
N ASP A 80 -9.77 11.44 -3.50
CA ASP A 80 -10.82 10.62 -2.89
C ASP A 80 -11.05 10.96 -1.42
N SER A 81 -9.98 11.21 -0.66
CA SER A 81 -10.03 11.54 0.76
C SER A 81 -9.99 13.04 1.04
N ARG A 82 -9.70 13.86 0.03
CA ARG A 82 -9.44 15.30 0.15
C ARG A 82 -8.37 15.62 1.21
N THR A 83 -7.28 14.87 1.19
CA THR A 83 -6.16 15.01 2.14
C THR A 83 -4.80 15.04 1.44
N TRP A 84 -3.78 15.44 2.19
CA TRP A 84 -2.39 15.44 1.74
C TRP A 84 -1.65 14.20 2.28
N LYS A 85 -1.05 13.42 1.39
CA LYS A 85 -0.18 12.28 1.73
C LYS A 85 1.27 12.73 1.83
N PRO A 86 1.96 12.54 2.97
CA PRO A 86 3.39 12.81 3.07
C PRO A 86 4.19 11.81 2.21
N LEU A 87 5.22 12.29 1.52
CA LEU A 87 6.03 11.47 0.62
C LEU A 87 7.43 11.16 1.16
N LEU A 88 7.89 11.91 2.17
CA LEU A 88 9.27 11.87 2.66
C LEU A 88 9.41 11.41 4.12
N ASP A 89 8.40 10.74 4.69
CA ASP A 89 8.44 10.23 6.08
C ASP A 89 9.53 9.17 6.32
N TRP A 90 10.14 8.64 5.25
CA TRP A 90 11.29 7.75 5.33
C TRP A 90 12.60 8.46 5.66
N VAL A 91 12.65 9.79 5.49
CA VAL A 91 13.83 10.61 5.77
C VAL A 91 13.94 10.80 7.28
N GLY A 92 14.82 10.01 7.88
CA GLY A 92 15.23 10.15 9.27
C GLY A 92 16.43 11.08 9.42
N ARG A 93 16.81 11.33 10.67
CA ARG A 93 18.01 12.10 11.03
C ARG A 93 19.28 11.57 10.34
N ASP A 94 19.39 10.26 10.22
CA ASP A 94 20.51 9.53 9.61
C ASP A 94 20.57 9.65 8.08
N LYS A 95 19.48 10.11 7.45
CA LYS A 95 19.36 10.28 5.99
C LYS A 95 19.19 11.76 5.60
N TRP A 96 19.62 12.67 6.48
CA TRP A 96 19.56 14.10 6.20
C TRP A 96 20.55 14.49 5.09
N GLY A 97 20.09 15.22 4.08
CA GLY A 97 20.93 15.69 2.97
C GLY A 97 21.30 14.63 1.94
N TRP A 98 20.64 13.47 1.96
CA TRP A 98 20.71 12.45 0.89
C TRP A 98 20.07 12.91 -0.41
#